data_AF-A0A359CRN9-F1
#
_entry.id   AF-A0A359CRN9-F1
#
_cell.length_a   1.000
_cell.length_b   1.000
_cell.length_c   1.000
_cell.angle_alpha   90.00
_cell.angle_beta   90.00
_cell.angle_gamma   90.00
#
_symmetry.space_group_name_H-M   'P 1'
#
loop_
_entity.id
_entity.type
_entity.pdbx_description
1 polymer ?
#
loop_
_entity_poly.entity_id
_entity_poly.type
_entity_poly.pdbx_seq_one_letter_code
_entity_poly.pdbx_strand_id
1 'polypeptide(L)'
;VEQTGLKQMKVIFDEAILSFTADYIKIDNDVFNVNYDLTNINGRSVSFNLDKIIPAGSHKLKIGGACDYAGKTSLESEFMFDGIRDDKVPQIAKVEKATQNKVILEFTKDINLNVTDPSKYYHSDNKKAKRVETDGKKLIITFDDLNKMPEGVAYIYIPENAVVDSWKNYSEAVNEREIMVEADNDKPEVKSVKASKGSEIEVLFSEEIAEGGIFRI
;
A
#
# COMPACT_ATOMS: atom_id res chain seq x y z
N VAL A 1 -12.52 -15.26 11.26
CA VAL A 1 -11.45 -15.45 10.24
C VAL A 1 -11.99 -14.92 8.92
N GLU A 2 -11.14 -14.25 8.15
CA GLU A 2 -11.52 -13.63 6.88
C GLU A 2 -10.39 -13.83 5.86
N GLN A 3 -10.74 -14.16 4.62
CA GLN A 3 -9.83 -14.11 3.49
C GLN A 3 -9.82 -12.68 2.93
N THR A 4 -8.66 -12.04 2.89
CA THR A 4 -8.49 -10.65 2.43
C THR A 4 -7.79 -10.55 1.07
N GLY A 5 -7.43 -11.69 0.48
CA GLY A 5 -6.78 -11.79 -0.83
C GLY A 5 -6.58 -13.24 -1.24
N LEU A 6 -6.04 -13.47 -2.44
CA LEU A 6 -5.84 -14.83 -2.97
C LEU A 6 -5.00 -15.71 -2.06
N LYS A 7 -4.05 -15.11 -1.35
CA LYS A 7 -3.16 -15.77 -0.40
C LYS A 7 -3.13 -15.06 0.95
N GLN A 8 -4.12 -14.22 1.25
CA GLN A 8 -4.10 -13.37 2.45
C GLN A 8 -5.23 -13.72 3.38
N MET A 9 -4.90 -13.83 4.66
CA MET A 9 -5.84 -14.13 5.72
C MET A 9 -5.73 -13.10 6.82
N LYS A 10 -6.87 -12.76 7.42
CA LYS A 10 -6.96 -12.02 8.68
C LYS A 10 -7.67 -12.87 9.72
N VAL A 11 -7.01 -13.05 10.86
CA VAL A 11 -7.57 -13.76 12.02
C VAL A 11 -7.71 -12.78 13.17
N ILE A 12 -8.86 -12.80 13.84
CA ILE A 12 -9.20 -11.93 14.96
C ILE A 12 -9.32 -12.81 16.21
N PHE A 13 -8.56 -12.48 17.23
CA PHE A 13 -8.51 -13.15 18.52
C PHE A 13 -9.44 -12.48 19.54
N ASP A 14 -9.76 -13.21 20.60
CA ASP A 14 -10.56 -12.75 21.74
C ASP A 14 -9.83 -11.73 22.63
N GLU A 15 -8.50 -11.67 22.54
CA GLU A 15 -7.64 -10.73 23.26
C GLU A 15 -6.56 -10.11 22.37
N ALA A 16 -5.88 -9.09 22.89
CA ALA A 16 -4.79 -8.43 22.19
C ALA A 16 -3.56 -9.35 22.16
N ILE A 17 -2.96 -9.49 20.99
CA ILE A 17 -1.81 -10.37 20.77
C ILE A 17 -0.53 -9.54 20.70
N LEU A 18 0.51 -10.03 21.35
CA LEU A 18 1.86 -9.49 21.32
C LEU A 18 2.64 -10.05 20.12
N SER A 19 2.52 -11.35 19.84
CA SER A 19 3.24 -12.00 18.75
C SER A 19 2.44 -13.12 18.11
N PHE A 20 2.84 -13.52 16.90
CA PHE A 20 2.29 -14.66 16.19
C PHE A 20 3.45 -15.40 15.52
N THR A 21 3.67 -16.65 15.90
CA THR A 21 4.90 -17.38 15.52
C THR A 21 4.61 -18.68 14.79
N ALA A 22 3.44 -18.86 14.17
CA ALA A 22 3.13 -20.09 13.44
C ALA A 22 3.81 -20.14 12.07
N ASP A 23 4.67 -21.15 11.82
CA ASP A 23 5.39 -21.31 10.54
C ASP A 23 4.45 -21.74 9.42
N TYR A 24 3.37 -22.42 9.80
CA TYR A 24 2.33 -22.89 8.91
C TYR A 24 0.99 -22.90 9.63
N ILE A 25 -0.07 -22.89 8.82
CA ILE A 25 -1.44 -23.19 9.24
C ILE A 25 -1.97 -24.37 8.43
N LYS A 26 -3.10 -24.95 8.85
CA LYS A 26 -3.80 -25.97 8.05
C LYS A 26 -5.14 -25.47 7.57
N ILE A 27 -5.44 -25.70 6.30
CA ILE A 27 -6.76 -25.49 5.70
C ILE A 27 -7.18 -26.82 5.08
N ASP A 28 -8.31 -27.40 5.50
CA ASP A 28 -8.79 -28.72 5.06
C ASP A 28 -7.75 -29.86 5.17
N ASN A 29 -6.89 -29.78 6.19
CA ASN A 29 -5.73 -30.63 6.46
C ASN A 29 -4.49 -30.39 5.58
N ASP A 30 -4.59 -29.56 4.55
CA ASP A 30 -3.44 -29.14 3.77
C ASP A 30 -2.61 -28.09 4.50
N VAL A 31 -1.29 -28.20 4.39
CA VAL A 31 -0.34 -27.26 5.01
C VAL A 31 -0.13 -26.05 4.10
N PHE A 32 -0.29 -24.85 4.67
CA PHE A 32 0.02 -23.57 4.04
C PHE A 32 1.09 -22.87 4.88
N ASN A 33 2.22 -22.57 4.26
CA ASN A 33 3.31 -21.88 4.95
C ASN A 33 2.96 -20.40 5.11
N VAL A 34 3.22 -19.86 6.30
CA VAL A 34 3.00 -18.46 6.62
C VAL A 34 4.26 -17.67 6.25
N ASN A 35 4.09 -16.60 5.48
CA ASN A 35 5.17 -15.67 5.21
C ASN A 35 5.25 -14.62 6.34
N TYR A 36 6.22 -14.78 7.23
CA TYR A 36 6.42 -13.93 8.40
C TYR A 36 6.75 -12.47 8.08
N ASP A 37 7.52 -12.21 7.03
CA ASP A 37 7.93 -10.84 6.66
C ASP A 37 6.75 -9.95 6.32
N LEU A 38 5.60 -10.57 6.01
CA LEU A 38 4.34 -9.91 5.68
C LEU A 38 3.26 -10.15 6.74
N THR A 39 3.66 -10.49 7.97
CA THR A 39 2.75 -10.63 9.10
C THR A 39 2.58 -9.30 9.82
N ASN A 40 1.35 -8.78 9.85
CA ASN A 40 1.00 -7.56 10.56
C ASN A 40 0.12 -7.88 11.76
N ILE A 41 0.58 -7.52 12.95
CA ILE A 41 -0.19 -7.60 14.18
C ILE A 41 -0.77 -6.21 14.49
N ASN A 42 -2.09 -6.15 14.65
CA ASN A 42 -2.78 -4.94 15.04
C ASN A 42 -3.83 -5.27 16.11
N GLY A 43 -3.45 -5.00 17.37
CA GLY A 43 -4.27 -5.25 18.54
C GLY A 43 -4.65 -6.72 18.65
N ARG A 44 -5.89 -7.04 18.29
CA ARG A 44 -6.47 -8.39 18.37
C ARG A 44 -6.40 -9.15 17.07
N SER A 45 -5.78 -8.60 16.03
CA SER A 45 -5.76 -9.21 14.70
C SER A 45 -4.36 -9.48 14.22
N VAL A 46 -4.22 -10.59 13.50
CA VAL A 46 -3.05 -10.89 12.69
C VAL A 46 -3.49 -10.99 11.23
N SER A 47 -2.77 -10.32 10.34
CA SER A 47 -2.90 -10.49 8.90
C SER A 47 -1.60 -11.09 8.37
N PHE A 48 -1.68 -12.12 7.53
CA PHE A 48 -0.50 -12.79 6.99
C PHE A 48 -0.73 -13.30 5.56
N ASN A 49 0.37 -13.50 4.83
CA ASN A 49 0.38 -14.12 3.51
C ASN A 49 0.69 -15.61 3.59
N LEU A 50 0.11 -16.39 2.69
CA LEU A 50 0.34 -17.81 2.49
C LEU A 50 1.15 -18.06 1.21
N ASP A 51 1.79 -19.22 1.14
CA ASP A 51 2.53 -19.68 -0.05
C ASP A 51 1.59 -20.13 -1.18
N LYS A 52 0.40 -20.62 -0.85
CA LYS A 52 -0.60 -21.16 -1.79
C LYS A 52 -1.87 -20.32 -1.84
N ILE A 53 -2.59 -20.44 -2.95
CA ILE A 53 -3.92 -19.83 -3.13
C ILE A 53 -4.94 -20.60 -2.32
N ILE A 54 -5.84 -19.87 -1.66
CA ILE A 54 -7.00 -20.44 -0.98
C ILE A 54 -8.11 -20.65 -2.03
N PRO A 55 -8.60 -21.88 -2.23
CA PRO A 55 -9.71 -22.13 -3.14
C PRO A 55 -10.98 -21.40 -2.73
N ALA A 56 -11.93 -21.27 -3.65
CA ALA A 56 -13.28 -20.82 -3.30
C ALA A 56 -14.08 -21.98 -2.70
N GLY A 57 -14.93 -21.69 -1.72
CA GLY A 57 -15.78 -22.66 -1.04
C GLY A 57 -15.61 -22.68 0.47
N SER A 58 -16.33 -23.58 1.15
CA SER A 58 -16.26 -23.67 2.60
C SER A 58 -15.05 -24.48 3.05
N HIS A 59 -14.28 -23.93 3.97
CA HIS A 59 -12.99 -24.43 4.41
C HIS A 59 -12.88 -24.44 5.93
N LYS A 60 -12.08 -25.36 6.46
CA LYS A 60 -11.75 -25.45 7.88
C LYS A 60 -10.32 -25.02 8.13
N LEU A 61 -10.15 -23.84 8.73
CA LEU A 61 -8.87 -23.34 9.22
C LEU A 61 -8.54 -23.97 10.57
N LYS A 62 -7.34 -24.51 10.72
CA LYS A 62 -6.74 -24.86 12.01
C LYS A 62 -5.52 -23.96 12.28
N ILE A 63 -5.56 -23.23 13.39
CA ILE A 63 -4.56 -22.20 13.74
C ILE A 63 -4.32 -22.14 15.25
N GLY A 64 -3.09 -21.84 15.65
CA GLY A 64 -2.64 -21.58 17.03
C GLY A 64 -1.35 -20.75 17.01
N GLY A 65 -0.68 -20.60 18.15
CA GLY A 65 0.64 -19.95 18.22
C GLY A 65 0.64 -18.41 18.29
N ALA A 66 -0.50 -17.77 18.57
CA ALA A 66 -0.53 -16.36 18.96
C ALA A 66 -0.21 -16.22 20.45
N CYS A 67 0.63 -15.27 20.84
CA CYS A 67 0.98 -14.98 22.23
C CYS A 67 0.36 -13.66 22.66
N ASP A 68 -0.27 -13.60 23.83
CA ASP A 68 -0.80 -12.37 24.41
C ASP A 68 0.27 -11.57 25.20
N TYR A 69 -0.12 -10.43 25.77
CA TYR A 69 0.75 -9.60 26.61
C TYR A 69 1.01 -10.20 28.01
N ALA A 70 0.28 -11.24 28.40
CA ALA A 70 0.52 -12.01 29.63
C ALA A 70 1.45 -13.23 29.39
N GLY A 71 1.97 -13.40 28.16
CA GLY A 71 2.85 -14.50 27.77
C GLY A 71 2.12 -15.84 27.60
N LYS A 72 0.79 -15.85 27.42
CA LYS A 72 0.00 -17.05 27.14
C LYS A 72 -0.12 -17.25 25.65
N THR A 73 0.19 -18.46 25.19
CA THR A 73 0.10 -18.84 23.79
C THR A 73 -1.21 -19.57 23.50
N SER A 74 -1.91 -19.18 22.44
CA SER A 74 -3.16 -19.78 21.98
C SER A 74 -2.93 -21.24 21.55
N LEU A 75 -3.76 -22.14 22.07
CA LEU A 75 -3.84 -23.52 21.61
C LEU A 75 -4.39 -23.59 20.18
N GLU A 76 -4.10 -24.70 19.48
CA GLU A 76 -4.70 -24.94 18.18
C GLU A 76 -6.23 -25.01 18.28
N SER A 77 -6.91 -24.24 17.44
CA SER A 77 -8.37 -24.20 17.32
C SER A 77 -8.80 -24.28 15.87
N GLU A 78 -10.02 -24.77 15.63
CA GLU A 78 -10.59 -24.92 14.29
C GLU A 78 -11.71 -23.90 14.05
N PHE A 79 -11.72 -23.29 12.86
CA PHE A 79 -12.72 -22.30 12.46
C PHE A 79 -13.15 -22.56 11.02
N MET A 80 -14.46 -22.51 10.77
CA MET A 80 -15.00 -22.51 9.43
C MET A 80 -14.90 -21.11 8.82
N PHE A 81 -14.57 -21.05 7.53
CA PHE A 81 -14.65 -19.84 6.73
C PHE A 81 -14.99 -20.18 5.29
N ASP A 82 -15.60 -19.24 4.58
CA ASP A 82 -15.82 -19.39 3.15
C ASP A 82 -14.71 -18.65 2.39
N GLY A 83 -13.93 -19.41 1.63
CA GLY A 83 -13.01 -18.87 0.64
C GLY A 83 -13.81 -18.20 -0.47
N ILE A 84 -13.50 -16.94 -0.73
CA ILE A 84 -14.19 -16.13 -1.74
C ILE A 84 -13.26 -15.85 -2.91
N ARG A 85 -13.83 -15.41 -4.03
CA ARG A 85 -13.08 -14.80 -5.13
C ARG A 85 -13.65 -13.42 -5.36
N ASP A 86 -12.75 -12.44 -5.40
CA ASP A 86 -13.06 -11.11 -5.88
C ASP A 86 -12.40 -10.91 -7.24
N ASP A 87 -13.23 -10.63 -8.25
CA ASP A 87 -12.81 -10.40 -9.63
C ASP A 87 -12.99 -8.91 -10.04
N LYS A 88 -13.35 -8.03 -9.10
CA LYS A 88 -13.52 -6.61 -9.40
C LYS A 88 -12.17 -5.92 -9.46
N VAL A 89 -11.89 -5.34 -10.61
CA VAL A 89 -10.70 -4.54 -10.90
C VAL A 89 -10.61 -3.31 -10.00
N PRO A 90 -9.41 -2.93 -9.50
CA PRO A 90 -9.21 -1.63 -8.86
C PRO A 90 -9.46 -0.50 -9.88
N GLN A 91 -10.29 0.47 -9.50
CA GLN A 91 -10.64 1.62 -10.34
C GLN A 91 -10.32 2.92 -9.61
N ILE A 92 -10.00 3.99 -10.34
CA ILE A 92 -9.79 5.32 -9.76
C ILE A 92 -11.14 5.85 -9.28
N ALA A 93 -11.29 6.01 -7.97
CA ALA A 93 -12.48 6.57 -7.36
C ALA A 93 -12.49 8.11 -7.46
N LYS A 94 -11.35 8.76 -7.22
CA LYS A 94 -11.18 10.22 -7.35
C LYS A 94 -9.71 10.63 -7.48
N VAL A 95 -9.51 11.88 -7.89
CA VAL A 95 -8.24 12.59 -7.75
C VAL A 95 -8.24 13.21 -6.35
N GLU A 96 -7.33 12.76 -5.48
CA GLU A 96 -7.24 13.27 -4.11
C GLU A 96 -6.45 14.59 -4.05
N LYS A 97 -5.34 14.67 -4.79
CA LYS A 97 -4.51 15.88 -4.88
C LYS A 97 -3.82 15.94 -6.24
N ALA A 98 -3.71 17.14 -6.82
CA ALA A 98 -2.92 17.40 -8.00
C ALA A 98 -2.25 18.78 -7.90
N THR A 99 -0.93 18.79 -7.78
CA THR A 99 -0.07 19.99 -7.84
C THR A 99 0.95 19.81 -8.97
N GLN A 100 1.67 20.85 -9.37
CA GLN A 100 2.60 20.76 -10.51
C GLN A 100 3.58 19.58 -10.42
N ASN A 101 4.02 19.18 -9.22
CA ASN A 101 4.99 18.12 -9.01
C ASN A 101 4.38 16.79 -8.52
N LYS A 102 3.08 16.72 -8.20
CA LYS A 102 2.52 15.54 -7.53
C LYS A 102 1.05 15.31 -7.87
N VAL A 103 0.71 14.06 -8.21
CA VAL A 103 -0.67 13.57 -8.34
C VAL A 103 -0.89 12.44 -7.36
N ILE A 104 -2.00 12.48 -6.64
CA ILE A 104 -2.47 11.41 -5.76
C ILE A 104 -3.85 10.99 -6.24
N LEU A 105 -3.96 9.73 -6.68
CA LEU A 105 -5.20 9.11 -7.12
C LEU A 105 -5.66 8.10 -6.08
N GLU A 106 -6.90 8.21 -5.61
CA GLU A 106 -7.49 7.24 -4.70
C GLU A 106 -8.28 6.20 -5.51
N PHE A 107 -7.97 4.92 -5.28
CA PHE A 107 -8.64 3.78 -5.89
C PHE A 107 -9.78 3.26 -5.02
N THR A 108 -10.66 2.46 -5.62
CA THR A 108 -11.80 1.83 -4.93
C THR A 108 -11.38 0.80 -3.87
N LYS A 109 -10.15 0.27 -3.97
CA LYS A 109 -9.59 -0.79 -3.13
C LYS A 109 -8.12 -0.51 -2.82
N ASP A 110 -7.57 -1.26 -1.86
CA ASP A 110 -6.12 -1.25 -1.61
C ASP A 110 -5.39 -1.84 -2.83
N ILE A 111 -4.26 -1.24 -3.15
CA ILE A 111 -3.48 -1.54 -4.35
C ILE A 111 -2.00 -1.67 -4.01
N ASN A 112 -1.29 -2.43 -4.82
CA ASN A 112 0.16 -2.47 -4.85
C ASN A 112 0.65 -2.10 -6.25
N LEU A 113 1.81 -1.45 -6.31
CA LEU A 113 2.45 -1.13 -7.58
C LEU A 113 2.89 -2.41 -8.29
N ASN A 114 2.46 -2.58 -9.54
CA ASN A 114 2.87 -3.70 -10.39
C ASN A 114 3.81 -3.24 -11.51
N VAL A 115 3.54 -2.10 -12.16
CA VAL A 115 4.49 -1.46 -13.07
C VAL A 115 5.32 -0.46 -12.28
N THR A 116 6.56 -0.82 -11.97
CA THR A 116 7.45 -0.03 -11.09
C THR A 116 8.28 1.02 -11.82
N ASP A 117 8.40 0.94 -13.15
CA ASP A 117 9.13 1.91 -13.98
C ASP A 117 8.38 3.25 -14.04
N PRO A 118 8.88 4.32 -13.38
CA PRO A 118 8.20 5.61 -13.35
C PRO A 118 8.06 6.24 -14.75
N SER A 119 8.95 5.87 -15.69
CA SER A 119 8.95 6.42 -17.04
C SER A 119 7.73 6.02 -17.89
N LYS A 120 6.93 5.05 -17.40
CA LYS A 120 5.66 4.63 -18.00
C LYS A 120 4.47 5.50 -17.58
N TYR A 121 4.64 6.33 -16.57
CA TYR A 121 3.65 7.27 -16.07
C TYR A 121 4.07 8.66 -16.54
N TYR A 122 3.17 9.37 -17.20
CA TYR A 122 3.50 10.67 -17.79
C TYR A 122 2.26 11.55 -17.87
N HIS A 123 2.49 12.85 -18.08
CA HIS A 123 1.44 13.79 -18.42
C HIS A 123 1.66 14.35 -19.84
N SER A 124 0.89 15.38 -20.21
CA SER A 124 0.99 16.12 -21.47
C SER A 124 2.43 16.29 -21.97
N ASP A 125 2.63 16.18 -23.29
CA ASP A 125 3.94 16.24 -23.96
C ASP A 125 4.94 15.13 -23.57
N ASN A 126 4.46 13.96 -23.13
CA ASN A 126 5.30 12.81 -22.73
C ASN A 126 6.27 13.13 -21.58
N LYS A 127 5.88 14.06 -20.70
CA LYS A 127 6.66 14.44 -19.52
C LYS A 127 6.52 13.35 -18.45
N LYS A 128 7.62 12.63 -18.21
CA LYS A 128 7.66 11.39 -17.42
C LYS A 128 7.73 11.66 -15.93
N ALA A 129 7.14 10.76 -15.14
CA ALA A 129 7.27 10.79 -13.70
C ALA A 129 8.71 10.44 -13.26
N LYS A 130 9.14 11.06 -12.15
CA LYS A 130 10.39 10.74 -11.46
C LYS A 130 10.21 9.54 -10.53
N ARG A 131 9.06 9.46 -9.86
CA ARG A 131 8.78 8.43 -8.84
C ARG A 131 7.30 8.05 -8.87
N VAL A 132 7.03 6.77 -8.63
CA VAL A 132 5.68 6.24 -8.47
C VAL A 132 5.68 5.30 -7.27
N GLU A 133 4.69 5.45 -6.41
CA GLU A 133 4.55 4.68 -5.17
C GLU A 133 3.07 4.45 -4.85
N THR A 134 2.78 3.48 -3.98
CA THR A 134 1.43 3.19 -3.51
C THR A 134 1.36 3.23 -1.99
N ASP A 135 0.26 3.79 -1.46
CA ASP A 135 -0.04 3.81 -0.02
C ASP A 135 -1.50 3.45 0.20
N GLY A 136 -1.76 2.21 0.63
CA GLY A 136 -3.12 1.66 0.74
C GLY A 136 -3.87 1.74 -0.58
N LYS A 137 -4.86 2.63 -0.67
CA LYS A 137 -5.67 2.88 -1.88
C LYS A 137 -5.06 3.91 -2.83
N LYS A 138 -3.95 4.54 -2.45
CA LYS A 138 -3.43 5.71 -3.17
C LYS A 138 -2.34 5.29 -4.14
N LEU A 139 -2.43 5.77 -5.37
CA LEU A 139 -1.31 5.84 -6.30
C LEU A 139 -0.76 7.26 -6.27
N ILE A 140 0.52 7.39 -5.94
CA ILE A 140 1.22 8.67 -5.83
C ILE A 140 2.23 8.73 -6.98
N ILE A 141 2.10 9.76 -7.82
CA ILE A 141 2.96 10.01 -8.98
C ILE A 141 3.65 11.35 -8.76
N THR A 142 4.98 11.36 -8.74
CA THR A 142 5.79 12.56 -8.50
C THR A 142 6.62 12.91 -9.74
N PHE A 143 6.63 14.19 -10.09
CA PHE A 143 7.36 14.78 -11.21
C PHE A 143 8.49 15.69 -10.71
N ASP A 144 9.60 15.72 -11.45
CA ASP A 144 10.65 16.72 -11.24
C ASP A 144 10.29 18.08 -11.83
N ASP A 145 11.08 19.11 -11.56
CA ASP A 145 10.82 20.47 -12.01
C ASP A 145 10.89 20.66 -13.54
N LEU A 146 11.64 19.81 -14.25
CA LEU A 146 11.75 19.85 -15.72
C LEU A 146 10.54 19.18 -16.40
N ASN A 147 9.84 18.33 -15.64
CA ASN A 147 8.69 17.55 -16.05
C ASN A 147 7.46 17.87 -15.22
N LYS A 148 7.41 19.00 -14.52
CA LYS A 148 6.23 19.40 -13.75
C LYS A 148 5.04 19.70 -14.66
N MET A 149 3.84 19.47 -14.14
CA MET A 149 2.59 19.74 -14.84
C MET A 149 2.33 21.24 -14.94
N PRO A 150 1.67 21.70 -16.02
CA PRO A 150 1.16 23.07 -16.09
C PRO A 150 0.10 23.31 -15.01
N GLU A 151 -0.02 24.55 -14.56
CA GLU A 151 -1.17 24.97 -13.74
C GLU A 151 -2.47 24.91 -14.57
N GLY A 152 -3.57 24.52 -13.94
CA GLY A 152 -4.86 24.36 -14.61
C GLY A 152 -5.06 22.94 -15.13
N VAL A 153 -5.64 22.81 -16.33
CA VAL A 153 -5.99 21.49 -16.87
C VAL A 153 -4.75 20.76 -17.38
N ALA A 154 -4.49 19.58 -16.85
CA ALA A 154 -3.49 18.64 -17.35
C ALA A 154 -4.11 17.25 -17.54
N TYR A 155 -3.43 16.39 -18.30
CA TYR A 155 -3.86 15.02 -18.54
C TYR A 155 -2.79 14.04 -18.06
N ILE A 156 -3.17 13.05 -17.26
CA ILE A 156 -2.28 11.98 -16.78
C ILE A 156 -2.54 10.69 -17.55
N TYR A 157 -1.45 9.96 -17.81
CA TYR A 157 -1.43 8.69 -18.53
C TYR A 157 -0.79 7.63 -17.63
N ILE A 158 -1.47 6.50 -17.48
CA ILE A 158 -1.07 5.38 -16.60
C ILE A 158 -1.11 4.09 -17.42
N PRO A 159 -0.05 3.27 -17.40
CA PRO A 159 0.00 2.06 -18.21
C PRO A 159 -1.04 1.03 -17.75
N GLU A 160 -1.41 0.13 -18.64
CA GLU A 160 -2.20 -1.05 -18.28
C GLU A 160 -1.48 -1.86 -17.19
N ASN A 161 -2.26 -2.46 -16.30
CA ASN A 161 -1.76 -3.27 -15.19
C ASN A 161 -0.81 -2.51 -14.26
N ALA A 162 -0.88 -1.17 -14.22
CA ALA A 162 -0.05 -0.33 -13.36
C ALA A 162 -0.10 -0.77 -11.89
N VAL A 163 -1.31 -1.08 -11.42
CA VAL A 163 -1.55 -1.48 -10.03
C VAL A 163 -2.37 -2.77 -9.96
N VAL A 164 -2.21 -3.48 -8.85
CA VAL A 164 -2.85 -4.78 -8.60
C VAL A 164 -3.37 -4.85 -7.17
N ASP A 165 -4.56 -5.43 -6.98
CA ASP A 165 -5.10 -5.67 -5.64
C ASP A 165 -4.59 -7.00 -5.02
N SER A 166 -4.95 -7.28 -3.76
CA SER A 166 -4.61 -8.54 -3.08
C SER A 166 -5.26 -9.79 -3.72
N TRP A 167 -6.17 -9.59 -4.67
CA TRP A 167 -6.89 -10.61 -5.41
C TRP A 167 -6.33 -10.83 -6.83
N LYS A 168 -5.21 -10.18 -7.17
CA LYS A 168 -4.59 -10.23 -8.51
C LYS A 168 -5.51 -9.73 -9.63
N ASN A 169 -6.38 -8.78 -9.31
CA ASN A 169 -7.08 -7.99 -10.31
C ASN A 169 -6.21 -6.77 -10.67
N TYR A 170 -5.90 -6.61 -11.96
CA TYR A 170 -4.98 -5.59 -12.46
C TYR A 170 -5.72 -4.42 -13.07
N SER A 171 -5.33 -3.19 -12.75
CA SER A 171 -5.98 -1.98 -13.28
C SER A 171 -5.95 -1.90 -14.80
N GLU A 172 -7.01 -1.36 -15.39
CA GLU A 172 -7.00 -0.95 -16.80
C GLU A 172 -6.03 0.21 -17.04
N ALA A 173 -5.64 0.42 -18.30
CA ALA A 173 -4.86 1.58 -18.70
C ALA A 173 -5.68 2.87 -18.53
N VAL A 174 -5.00 3.95 -18.16
CA VAL A 174 -5.55 5.30 -18.22
C VAL A 174 -4.92 6.00 -19.40
N ASN A 175 -5.66 6.06 -20.50
CA ASN A 175 -5.18 6.63 -21.75
C ASN A 175 -5.33 8.15 -21.83
N GLU A 176 -6.14 8.75 -20.96
CA GLU A 176 -6.28 10.20 -20.82
C GLU A 176 -7.16 10.48 -19.59
N ARG A 177 -6.58 11.01 -18.50
CA ARG A 177 -7.37 11.45 -17.34
C ARG A 177 -7.12 12.92 -17.07
N GLU A 178 -8.15 13.72 -17.26
CA GLU A 178 -8.14 15.13 -16.90
C GLU A 178 -7.96 15.29 -15.37
N ILE A 179 -7.06 16.19 -15.00
CA ILE A 179 -6.81 16.61 -13.62
C ILE A 179 -6.70 18.14 -13.58
N MET A 180 -7.27 18.74 -12.54
CA MET A 180 -7.10 20.16 -12.25
C MET A 180 -5.88 20.32 -11.35
N VAL A 181 -4.80 20.87 -11.90
CA VAL A 181 -3.54 21.09 -11.21
C VAL A 181 -3.58 22.44 -10.51
N GLU A 182 -3.48 22.41 -9.19
CA GLU A 182 -3.41 23.62 -8.37
C GLU A 182 -2.02 24.23 -8.42
N ALA A 183 -1.95 25.57 -8.48
CA ALA A 183 -0.72 26.30 -8.29
C ALA A 183 -0.18 26.05 -6.88
N ASP A 184 1.11 25.73 -6.81
CA ASP A 184 1.81 25.68 -5.53
C ASP A 184 2.18 27.10 -5.10
N ASN A 185 1.46 27.61 -4.11
CA ASN A 185 1.68 28.94 -3.52
C ASN A 185 2.16 28.84 -2.07
N ASP A 186 2.31 27.63 -1.55
CA ASP A 186 2.78 27.40 -0.20
C ASP A 186 4.29 27.59 -0.16
N LYS A 187 4.79 28.08 0.98
CA LYS A 187 6.23 28.20 1.21
C LYS A 187 6.67 27.06 2.11
N PRO A 188 7.90 26.55 1.93
CA PRO A 188 8.38 25.49 2.78
C PRO A 188 8.62 26.03 4.18
N GLU A 189 8.01 25.39 5.16
CA GLU A 189 8.14 25.68 6.58
C GLU A 189 8.88 24.54 7.27
N VAL A 190 9.76 24.86 8.23
CA VAL A 190 10.33 23.84 9.11
C VAL A 190 9.24 23.36 10.08
N LYS A 191 8.86 22.08 10.01
CA LYS A 191 7.94 21.43 10.96
C LYS A 191 8.65 20.96 12.23
N SER A 192 9.86 20.44 12.10
CA SER A 192 10.66 20.06 13.27
C SER A 192 12.15 20.01 12.98
N VAL A 193 12.96 20.25 14.00
CA VAL A 193 14.41 20.01 14.01
C VAL A 193 14.72 19.08 15.17
N LYS A 194 15.39 17.96 14.89
CA LYS A 194 15.79 16.98 15.91
C LYS A 194 17.25 16.62 15.72
N ALA A 195 18.01 16.55 16.82
CA ALA A 195 19.29 15.86 16.82
C ALA A 195 19.03 14.35 16.76
N SER A 196 19.57 13.67 15.75
CA SER A 196 19.52 12.21 15.68
C SER A 196 20.74 11.61 16.40
N LYS A 197 21.23 10.44 15.97
CA LYS A 197 22.40 9.81 16.61
C LYS A 197 23.70 10.46 16.12
N GLY A 198 24.53 10.94 17.05
CA GLY A 198 25.85 11.49 16.73
C GLY A 198 25.80 12.97 16.34
N SER A 199 26.34 13.29 15.16
CA SER A 199 26.50 14.66 14.62
C SER A 199 25.51 14.99 13.50
N GLU A 200 24.34 14.35 13.49
CA GLU A 200 23.31 14.51 12.47
C GLU A 200 22.11 15.31 13.01
N ILE A 201 21.57 16.19 12.18
CA ILE A 201 20.34 16.94 12.45
C ILE A 201 19.33 16.56 11.38
N GLU A 202 18.18 16.07 11.82
CA GLU A 202 17.03 15.81 10.97
C GLU A 202 16.10 17.03 10.98
N VAL A 203 15.87 17.60 9.80
CA VAL A 203 14.94 18.72 9.61
C VAL A 203 13.78 18.23 8.76
N LEU A 204 12.57 18.30 9.31
CA LEU A 204 11.35 17.98 8.60
C LEU A 204 10.71 19.29 8.10
N PHE A 205 10.40 19.36 6.81
CA PHE A 205 9.71 20.49 6.19
C PHE A 205 8.22 20.19 5.97
N SER A 206 7.43 21.24 5.74
CA SER A 206 6.01 21.14 5.37
C SER A 206 5.79 20.52 4.00
N GLU A 207 6.82 20.49 3.16
CA GLU A 207 6.80 20.00 1.79
C GLU A 207 8.19 19.50 1.33
N GLU A 208 8.25 18.89 0.15
CA GLU A 208 9.51 18.42 -0.44
C GLU A 208 10.37 19.63 -0.85
N ILE A 209 11.65 19.63 -0.45
CA ILE A 209 12.59 20.70 -0.79
C ILE A 209 13.36 20.33 -2.06
N ALA A 210 13.44 21.28 -2.99
CA ALA A 210 14.24 21.12 -4.19
C ALA A 210 15.71 20.82 -3.86
N GLU A 211 16.33 19.96 -4.69
CA GLU A 211 17.72 19.53 -4.53
C GLU A 211 18.66 20.75 -4.63
N GLY A 212 19.53 20.94 -3.64
CA GLY A 212 20.45 22.09 -3.57
C GLY A 212 20.02 23.25 -2.67
N GLY A 213 18.94 23.10 -1.88
CA GLY A 213 18.61 24.02 -0.80
C GLY A 213 19.80 24.23 0.15
N ILE A 214 20.25 25.48 0.32
CA ILE A 214 21.33 25.81 1.25
C ILE A 214 20.74 25.96 2.65
N PHE A 215 21.06 25.02 3.54
CA PHE A 215 20.75 25.14 4.96
C PHE A 215 21.95 25.78 5.67
N ARG A 216 21.72 26.94 6.31
CA ARG A 216 22.69 27.57 7.21
C ARG A 216 22.18 27.38 8.63
N ILE A 217 22.97 26.70 9.45
CA ILE A 217 22.75 26.57 10.90
C ILE A 217 23.56 27.67 11.58
#